data_AF-A0A149QJ91-F1
#
_entry.id   AF-A0A149QJ91-F1
#
_cell.length_a   1.000
_cell.length_b   1.000
_cell.length_c   1.000
_cell.angle_alpha   90.00
_cell.angle_beta   90.00
_cell.angle_gamma   90.00
#
_symmetry.space_group_name_H-M   'P 1'
#
loop_
_entity.id
_entity.type
_entity.pdbx_description
1 polymer ?
#
loop_
_entity_poly.entity_id
_entity_poly.type
_entity_poly.pdbx_seq_one_letter_code
_entity_poly.pdbx_strand_id
1 'polypeptide(L)'
;MSILNVLLSANQLVVTVDTWAENAHSGQASAGAKLLLIPQHQLLLATRGSAQFFFRIYQLCLEASFRADFTMEQLSAELGLVIDQLWPNYMKAVAEAGLPAEHCTTELVLGGWSPKNGRMMATAYAKHDLTVPAVVQPIGGQLASPGDPLRERPPSMATQELLVAAQLQARYLNASMRRTVAGGRLLLGFLKPGQAVVKDLGPI
;
A
#
# COMPACT_ATOMS: atom_id res chain seq x y z
N MET A 1 5.99 0.40 10.21
CA MET A 1 6.73 1.29 9.28
C MET A 1 7.32 0.43 8.17
N SER A 2 7.37 0.90 6.93
CA SER A 2 7.77 0.13 5.72
C SER A 2 7.96 1.15 4.57
N ILE A 3 8.05 0.76 3.30
CA ILE A 3 8.06 1.67 2.14
C ILE A 3 6.82 1.39 1.29
N LEU A 4 6.15 2.46 0.84
CA LEU A 4 5.07 2.42 -0.14
C LEU A 4 5.18 3.65 -1.03
N ASN A 5 5.53 3.44 -2.31
CA ASN A 5 5.59 4.53 -3.29
C ASN A 5 4.67 4.26 -4.47
N VAL A 6 4.09 5.32 -5.01
CA VAL A 6 3.20 5.31 -6.16
C VAL A 6 3.69 6.34 -7.17
N LEU A 7 3.77 5.92 -8.43
CA LEU A 7 3.91 6.81 -9.57
C LEU A 7 2.76 6.54 -10.53
N LEU A 8 2.12 7.61 -11.00
CA LEU A 8 0.90 7.57 -11.77
C LEU A 8 1.01 8.50 -12.97
N SER A 9 0.68 7.96 -14.15
CA SER A 9 0.40 8.72 -15.37
C SER A 9 -0.97 8.32 -15.89
N ALA A 10 -1.43 8.91 -17.01
CA ALA A 10 -2.72 8.52 -17.59
C ALA A 10 -2.78 7.03 -17.99
N ASN A 11 -1.66 6.42 -18.39
CA ASN A 11 -1.64 5.07 -18.95
C ASN A 11 -0.86 4.05 -18.13
N GLN A 12 -0.22 4.49 -17.04
CA GLN A 12 0.65 3.63 -16.23
C GLN A 12 0.48 3.92 -14.75
N LEU A 13 0.41 2.86 -13.96
CA LEU A 13 0.55 2.87 -12.52
C LEU A 13 1.76 2.01 -12.13
N VAL A 14 2.66 2.58 -11.36
CA VAL A 14 3.77 1.86 -10.71
C VAL A 14 3.60 2.00 -9.21
N VAL A 15 3.60 0.88 -8.50
CA VAL A 15 3.62 0.85 -7.03
C VAL A 15 4.83 0.04 -6.59
N THR A 16 5.57 0.53 -5.61
CA THR A 16 6.71 -0.19 -5.04
C THR A 16 6.59 -0.32 -3.53
N VAL A 17 6.91 -1.51 -3.02
CA VAL A 17 6.90 -1.85 -1.59
C VAL A 17 8.09 -2.73 -1.25
N ASP A 18 8.60 -2.58 -0.03
CA ASP A 18 9.62 -3.50 0.51
C ASP A 18 8.97 -4.76 1.07
N THR A 19 9.68 -5.89 1.13
CA THR A 19 9.13 -7.14 1.67
C THR A 19 9.31 -7.31 3.18
N TRP A 20 10.08 -6.47 3.87
CA TRP A 20 10.37 -6.66 5.30
C TRP A 20 9.09 -6.68 6.13
N ALA A 21 8.92 -7.72 6.92
CA ALA A 21 7.86 -7.80 7.92
C ALA A 21 8.43 -8.30 9.24
N GLU A 22 7.77 -7.97 10.34
CA GLU A 22 8.15 -8.41 11.66
C GLU A 22 6.95 -8.95 12.41
N ASN A 23 7.16 -10.00 13.19
CA ASN A 23 6.17 -10.45 14.16
C ASN A 23 6.04 -9.37 15.25
N ALA A 24 4.82 -8.88 15.47
CA ALA A 24 4.56 -7.79 16.41
C ALA A 24 4.84 -8.14 17.89
N HIS A 25 4.89 -9.42 18.24
CA HIS A 25 5.18 -9.89 19.60
C HIS A 25 6.66 -10.25 19.80
N SER A 26 7.22 -11.06 18.90
CA SER A 26 8.60 -11.57 19.03
C SER A 26 9.66 -10.70 18.36
N GLY A 27 9.26 -9.74 17.52
CA GLY A 27 10.18 -8.98 16.66
C GLY A 27 10.86 -9.83 15.58
N GLN A 28 10.46 -11.10 15.41
CA GLN A 28 11.08 -11.99 14.45
C GLN A 28 10.84 -11.50 13.02
N ALA A 29 11.92 -11.37 12.26
CA ALA A 29 11.88 -10.97 10.87
C ALA A 29 11.22 -12.02 9.97
N SER A 30 10.50 -11.55 8.96
CA SER A 30 9.84 -12.35 7.93
C SER A 30 9.69 -11.55 6.63
N ALA A 31 9.12 -12.17 5.59
CA ALA A 31 8.73 -11.51 4.35
C ALA A 31 7.20 -11.43 4.27
N GLY A 32 6.66 -10.21 4.11
CA GLY A 32 5.22 -9.97 4.06
C GLY A 32 4.72 -9.66 2.65
N ALA A 33 3.52 -10.15 2.33
CA ALA A 33 2.80 -9.73 1.14
C ALA A 33 2.21 -8.32 1.35
N LYS A 34 2.76 -7.34 0.64
CA LYS A 34 2.34 -5.92 0.74
C LYS A 34 1.80 -5.34 -0.56
N LEU A 35 1.72 -6.15 -1.61
CA LEU A 35 1.25 -5.77 -2.93
C LEU A 35 0.50 -6.95 -3.54
N LEU A 36 -0.77 -6.73 -3.87
CA LEU A 36 -1.70 -7.75 -4.36
C LEU A 36 -2.47 -7.22 -5.56
N LEU A 37 -2.81 -8.12 -6.49
CA LEU A 37 -3.50 -7.79 -7.74
C LEU A 37 -4.90 -8.38 -7.75
N ILE A 38 -5.84 -7.68 -8.41
CA ILE A 38 -7.08 -8.26 -8.94
C ILE A 38 -7.02 -8.09 -10.46
N PRO A 39 -6.36 -9.02 -11.18
CA PRO A 39 -6.00 -8.81 -12.60
C PRO A 39 -7.20 -8.65 -13.52
N GLN A 40 -8.31 -9.33 -13.22
CA GLN A 40 -9.56 -9.30 -14.00
C GLN A 40 -10.11 -7.89 -14.13
N HIS A 41 -9.82 -7.03 -13.14
CA HIS A 41 -10.27 -5.65 -13.07
C HIS A 41 -9.14 -4.63 -13.26
N GLN A 42 -7.93 -5.08 -13.58
CA GLN A 42 -6.73 -4.25 -13.63
C GLN A 42 -6.57 -3.39 -12.37
N LEU A 43 -6.73 -4.01 -11.21
CA LEU A 43 -6.56 -3.36 -9.91
C LEU A 43 -5.32 -3.88 -9.19
N LEU A 44 -4.73 -3.00 -8.41
CA LEU A 44 -3.64 -3.27 -7.49
C LEU A 44 -3.98 -2.65 -6.14
N LEU A 45 -3.73 -3.42 -5.09
CA LEU A 45 -3.75 -2.94 -3.72
C LEU A 45 -2.36 -3.10 -3.12
N ALA A 46 -1.89 -2.10 -2.39
CA ALA A 46 -0.62 -2.16 -1.68
C ALA A 46 -0.72 -1.50 -0.32
N THR A 47 0.18 -1.86 0.59
CA THR A 47 0.14 -1.35 1.97
C THR A 47 1.51 -1.13 2.57
N ARG A 48 1.53 -0.26 3.58
CA ARG A 48 2.50 -0.26 4.67
C ARG A 48 1.72 -0.20 5.99
N GLY A 49 2.25 -0.82 7.04
CA GLY A 49 1.56 -0.91 8.33
C GLY A 49 1.02 -2.32 8.57
N SER A 50 -0.19 -2.42 9.12
CA SER A 50 -0.77 -3.71 9.50
C SER A 50 -1.09 -4.62 8.32
N ALA A 51 -0.30 -5.69 8.18
CA ALA A 51 -0.55 -6.74 7.18
C ALA A 51 -1.89 -7.45 7.39
N GLN A 52 -2.27 -7.70 8.65
CA GLN A 52 -3.53 -8.37 8.98
C GLN A 52 -4.74 -7.55 8.54
N PHE A 53 -4.71 -6.24 8.82
CA PHE A 53 -5.78 -5.35 8.36
C PHE A 53 -5.81 -5.25 6.84
N PHE A 54 -4.65 -5.15 6.20
CA PHE A 54 -4.54 -5.15 4.74
C PHE A 54 -5.15 -6.40 4.08
N PHE A 55 -4.87 -7.60 4.63
CA PHE A 55 -5.43 -8.83 4.09
C PHE A 55 -6.95 -8.88 4.21
N ARG A 56 -7.50 -8.36 5.31
CA ARG A 56 -8.95 -8.27 5.47
C ARG A 56 -9.58 -7.34 4.43
N ILE A 57 -8.96 -6.18 4.18
CA ILE A 57 -9.41 -5.26 3.12
C ILE A 57 -9.32 -5.92 1.76
N TYR A 58 -8.18 -6.53 1.43
CA TYR A 58 -7.99 -7.20 0.15
C TYR A 58 -9.01 -8.33 -0.08
N GLN A 59 -9.30 -9.14 0.95
CA GLN A 59 -10.32 -10.18 0.89
C GLN A 59 -11.68 -9.58 0.49
N LEU A 60 -12.12 -8.50 1.15
CA LEU A 60 -13.40 -7.86 0.84
C LEU A 60 -13.43 -7.27 -0.57
N CYS A 61 -12.32 -6.67 -1.02
CA CYS A 61 -12.21 -6.18 -2.40
C CYS A 61 -12.30 -7.34 -3.41
N LEU A 62 -11.66 -8.48 -3.11
CA LEU A 62 -11.69 -9.67 -3.95
C LEU A 62 -13.10 -10.27 -4.01
N GLU A 63 -13.79 -10.38 -2.87
CA GLU A 63 -15.19 -10.84 -2.81
C GLU A 63 -16.11 -9.88 -3.58
N ALA A 64 -15.96 -8.57 -3.39
CA ALA A 64 -16.73 -7.55 -4.11
C ALA A 64 -16.50 -7.59 -5.63
N SER A 65 -15.35 -8.09 -6.08
CA SER A 65 -14.97 -8.18 -7.50
C SER A 65 -15.82 -9.16 -8.32
N PHE A 66 -16.62 -10.00 -7.65
CA PHE A 66 -17.59 -10.89 -8.29
C PHE A 66 -18.95 -10.22 -8.57
N ARG A 67 -19.19 -9.00 -8.07
CA ARG A 67 -20.41 -8.26 -8.38
C ARG A 67 -20.45 -7.88 -9.85
N ALA A 68 -21.61 -7.98 -10.47
CA ALA A 68 -21.80 -7.66 -11.89
C ALA A 68 -21.55 -6.18 -12.21
N ASP A 69 -21.77 -5.30 -11.24
CA ASP A 69 -21.59 -3.85 -11.31
C ASP A 69 -20.27 -3.37 -10.68
N PHE A 70 -19.33 -4.29 -10.43
CA PHE A 70 -18.05 -3.93 -9.81
C PHE A 70 -17.27 -2.92 -10.66
N THR A 71 -16.92 -1.80 -10.06
CA THR A 71 -16.08 -0.76 -10.67
C THR A 71 -15.01 -0.26 -9.71
N MET A 72 -13.89 0.19 -10.28
CA MET A 72 -12.82 0.81 -9.52
C MET A 72 -13.30 2.07 -8.78
N GLU A 73 -14.15 2.85 -9.43
CA GLU A 73 -14.66 4.13 -8.94
C GLU A 73 -15.53 3.92 -7.71
N GLN A 74 -16.44 2.94 -7.77
CA GLN A 74 -17.25 2.56 -6.63
C GLN A 74 -16.38 2.04 -5.49
N LEU A 75 -15.45 1.12 -5.78
CA LEU A 75 -14.54 0.61 -4.75
C LEU A 75 -13.73 1.74 -4.11
N SER A 76 -13.25 2.69 -4.91
CA SER A 76 -12.48 3.83 -4.42
C SER A 76 -13.31 4.75 -3.52
N ALA A 77 -14.59 4.94 -3.84
CA ALA A 77 -15.50 5.77 -3.04
C ALA A 77 -15.92 5.09 -1.72
N GLU A 78 -16.11 3.77 -1.74
CA GLU A 78 -16.61 3.01 -0.59
C GLU A 78 -15.51 2.65 0.42
N LEU A 79 -14.26 2.48 -0.04
CA LEU A 79 -13.22 1.86 0.76
C LEU A 79 -12.86 2.62 2.04
N GLY A 80 -12.95 3.96 2.05
CA GLY A 80 -12.75 4.76 3.27
C GLY A 80 -13.75 4.39 4.38
N LEU A 81 -15.03 4.24 4.00
CA LEU A 81 -16.09 3.84 4.93
C LEU A 81 -15.91 2.41 5.42
N VAL A 82 -15.50 1.49 4.52
CA VAL A 82 -15.20 0.10 4.90
C VAL A 82 -14.05 0.05 5.90
N ILE A 83 -13.00 0.85 5.71
CA ILE A 83 -11.89 0.97 6.68
C ILE A 83 -12.42 1.42 8.03
N ASP A 84 -13.24 2.48 8.07
CA ASP A 84 -13.81 3.01 9.31
C ASP A 84 -14.70 2.00 10.03
N GLN A 85 -15.46 1.18 9.30
CA GLN A 85 -16.31 0.14 9.88
C GLN A 85 -15.51 -1.03 10.47
N LEU A 86 -14.39 -1.41 9.85
CA LEU A 86 -13.58 -2.55 10.28
C LEU A 86 -12.60 -2.18 11.40
N TRP A 87 -12.17 -0.92 11.46
CA TRP A 87 -11.14 -0.46 12.37
C TRP A 87 -11.41 -0.76 13.85
N PRO A 88 -12.64 -0.54 14.39
CA PRO A 88 -12.93 -0.83 15.80
C PRO A 88 -12.70 -2.30 16.19
N ASN A 89 -13.17 -3.23 15.36
CA ASN A 89 -12.99 -4.66 15.61
C ASN A 89 -11.52 -5.08 15.48
N TYR A 90 -10.78 -4.48 14.54
CA TYR A 90 -9.35 -4.69 14.42
C TYR A 90 -8.60 -4.20 15.68
N MET A 91 -8.89 -3.00 16.17
CA MET A 91 -8.25 -2.46 17.38
C MET A 91 -8.61 -3.26 18.64
N LYS A 92 -9.84 -3.78 18.72
CA LYS A 92 -10.22 -4.72 19.77
C LYS A 92 -9.38 -5.99 19.73
N ALA A 93 -9.21 -6.60 18.56
CA ALA A 93 -8.37 -7.79 18.39
C ALA A 93 -6.89 -7.53 18.73
N VAL A 94 -6.36 -6.35 18.37
CA VAL A 94 -5.02 -5.90 18.76
C VAL A 94 -4.87 -5.85 20.28
N ALA A 95 -5.84 -5.26 20.97
CA ALA A 95 -5.84 -5.17 22.44
C ALA A 95 -5.94 -6.55 23.10
N GLU A 96 -6.82 -7.42 22.62
CA GLU A 96 -6.98 -8.80 23.11
C GLU A 96 -5.71 -9.64 22.90
N ALA A 97 -4.95 -9.38 21.82
CA ALA A 97 -3.67 -10.02 21.54
C ALA A 97 -2.50 -9.41 22.33
N GLY A 98 -2.73 -8.38 23.15
CA GLY A 98 -1.68 -7.70 23.92
C GLY A 98 -0.65 -6.97 23.05
N LEU A 99 -1.05 -6.53 21.86
CA LEU A 99 -0.18 -5.82 20.92
C LEU A 99 -0.22 -4.29 21.15
N PRO A 100 0.90 -3.57 20.96
CA PRO A 100 0.95 -2.11 21.12
C PRO A 100 0.10 -1.40 20.06
N ALA A 101 -0.95 -0.71 20.51
CA ALA A 101 -1.90 -0.02 19.65
C ALA A 101 -1.26 1.14 18.87
N GLU A 102 -0.27 1.81 19.46
CA GLU A 102 0.50 2.92 18.86
C GLU A 102 1.30 2.51 17.62
N HIS A 103 1.49 1.20 17.39
CA HIS A 103 2.16 0.67 16.22
C HIS A 103 1.18 0.14 15.16
N CYS A 104 -0.11 0.12 15.48
CA CYS A 104 -1.17 -0.38 14.63
C CYS A 104 -1.75 0.74 13.77
N THR A 105 -1.00 1.14 12.76
CA THR A 105 -1.47 2.04 11.69
C THR A 105 -1.59 1.28 10.37
N THR A 106 -2.41 1.80 9.46
CA THR A 106 -2.47 1.33 8.09
C THR A 106 -2.40 2.50 7.13
N GLU A 107 -1.57 2.35 6.10
CA GLU A 107 -1.66 3.13 4.88
C GLU A 107 -1.82 2.12 3.73
N LEU A 108 -2.79 2.38 2.88
CA LEU A 108 -3.15 1.54 1.75
C LEU A 108 -3.26 2.39 0.50
N VAL A 109 -2.91 1.81 -0.64
CA VAL A 109 -3.19 2.38 -1.96
C VAL A 109 -4.06 1.39 -2.71
N LEU A 110 -5.15 1.89 -3.29
CA LEU A 110 -5.90 1.23 -4.35
C LEU A 110 -5.60 1.98 -5.65
N GLY A 111 -5.16 1.27 -6.69
CA GLY A 111 -4.95 1.87 -8.00
C GLY A 111 -5.30 0.91 -9.13
N GLY A 112 -5.56 1.47 -10.31
CA GLY A 112 -6.04 0.69 -11.43
C GLY A 112 -6.57 1.52 -12.59
N TRP A 113 -7.04 0.82 -13.62
CA TRP A 113 -7.65 1.44 -14.78
C TRP A 113 -9.10 1.83 -14.47
N SER A 114 -9.45 3.09 -14.75
CA SER A 114 -10.82 3.59 -14.70
C SER A 114 -11.42 3.56 -16.12
N PRO A 115 -12.34 2.64 -16.44
CA PRO A 115 -13.04 2.66 -17.73
C PRO A 115 -13.85 3.94 -17.91
N LYS A 116 -14.44 4.46 -16.83
CA LYS A 116 -15.26 5.68 -16.84
C LYS A 116 -14.46 6.93 -17.24
N ASN A 117 -13.23 7.06 -16.72
CA ASN A 117 -12.39 8.22 -16.97
C ASN A 117 -11.34 7.98 -18.07
N GLY A 118 -11.22 6.76 -18.59
CA GLY A 118 -10.27 6.40 -19.64
C GLY A 118 -8.80 6.61 -19.23
N ARG A 119 -8.47 6.41 -17.95
CA ARG A 119 -7.11 6.61 -17.41
C ARG A 119 -6.84 5.74 -16.19
N MET A 120 -5.56 5.58 -15.85
CA MET A 120 -5.15 5.10 -14.54
C MET A 120 -5.50 6.11 -13.46
N MET A 121 -5.98 5.58 -12.35
CA MET A 121 -6.29 6.31 -11.13
C MET A 121 -5.63 5.59 -9.94
N ALA A 122 -5.45 6.33 -8.85
CA ALA A 122 -5.07 5.74 -7.58
C ALA A 122 -5.55 6.62 -6.43
N THR A 123 -5.86 5.99 -5.31
CA THR A 123 -6.29 6.64 -4.08
C THR A 123 -5.51 6.04 -2.92
N ALA A 124 -4.94 6.90 -2.08
CA ALA A 124 -4.33 6.53 -0.81
C ALA A 124 -5.37 6.62 0.31
N TYR A 125 -5.28 5.69 1.25
CA TYR A 125 -6.12 5.60 2.43
C TYR A 125 -5.23 5.46 3.64
N ALA A 126 -5.55 6.16 4.73
CA ALA A 126 -4.81 6.02 5.98
C ALA A 126 -5.74 6.01 7.19
N LYS A 127 -5.41 5.17 8.16
CA LYS A 127 -6.14 5.06 9.44
C LYS A 127 -5.17 4.73 10.56
N HIS A 128 -5.32 5.44 11.67
CA HIS A 128 -4.43 5.34 12.83
C HIS A 128 -5.14 5.51 14.17
N ASP A 129 -6.39 5.99 14.19
CA ASP A 129 -7.11 6.34 15.41
C ASP A 129 -8.60 6.00 15.26
N LEU A 130 -9.25 5.62 16.37
CA LEU A 130 -10.68 5.24 16.43
C LEU A 130 -11.62 6.45 16.30
N THR A 131 -11.16 7.63 16.69
CA THR A 131 -11.95 8.86 16.84
C THR A 131 -11.99 9.72 15.58
N VAL A 132 -11.05 9.52 14.66
CA VAL A 132 -10.97 10.27 13.39
C VAL A 132 -11.32 9.37 12.21
N PRO A 133 -12.09 9.84 11.21
CA PRO A 133 -12.35 9.06 9.99
C PRO A 133 -11.07 8.69 9.23
N ALA A 134 -11.16 7.67 8.38
CA ALA A 134 -10.10 7.31 7.46
C ALA A 134 -9.79 8.50 6.53
N VAL A 135 -8.50 8.81 6.38
CA VAL A 135 -8.05 9.80 5.39
C VAL A 135 -8.15 9.17 4.02
N VAL A 136 -8.79 9.85 3.08
CA VAL A 136 -8.92 9.43 1.68
C VAL A 136 -8.31 10.49 0.78
N GLN A 137 -7.29 10.12 0.02
CA GLN A 137 -6.52 11.05 -0.80
C GLN A 137 -6.33 10.52 -2.23
N PRO A 138 -7.03 11.09 -3.22
CA PRO A 138 -6.73 10.83 -4.62
C PRO A 138 -5.27 11.21 -4.96
N ILE A 139 -4.58 10.33 -5.71
CA ILE A 139 -3.18 10.55 -6.09
C ILE A 139 -3.17 11.19 -7.48
N GLY A 140 -2.63 12.42 -7.57
CA GLY A 140 -2.57 13.19 -8.81
C GLY A 140 -1.37 12.89 -9.71
N GLY A 141 -0.34 12.20 -9.20
CA GLY A 141 0.86 11.88 -9.98
C GLY A 141 1.88 11.05 -9.22
N GLN A 142 2.18 11.39 -7.97
CA GLN A 142 3.07 10.60 -7.13
C GLN A 142 2.66 10.60 -5.67
N LEU A 143 3.07 9.55 -4.97
CA LEU A 143 3.04 9.43 -3.52
C LEU A 143 4.33 8.72 -3.09
N ALA A 144 5.02 9.25 -2.09
CA ALA A 144 6.07 8.53 -1.38
C ALA A 144 5.68 8.43 0.09
N SER A 145 5.69 7.21 0.64
CA SER A 145 5.46 6.98 2.06
C SER A 145 6.56 6.08 2.65
N PRO A 146 7.44 6.62 3.51
CA PRO A 146 7.47 8.01 3.97
C PRO A 146 7.83 8.97 2.82
N GLY A 147 7.40 10.23 2.94
CA GLY A 147 7.77 11.26 1.97
C GLY A 147 9.27 11.56 1.98
N ASP A 148 9.88 11.62 3.17
CA ASP A 148 11.33 11.78 3.31
C ASP A 148 12.06 10.44 3.15
N PRO A 149 13.21 10.39 2.47
CA PRO A 149 13.99 11.52 1.95
C PRO A 149 13.66 11.90 0.49
N LEU A 150 12.53 11.46 -0.06
CA LEU A 150 12.20 11.59 -1.47
C LEU A 150 11.43 12.86 -1.85
N ARG A 151 11.02 13.69 -0.88
CA ARG A 151 10.13 14.84 -1.11
C ARG A 151 10.59 15.74 -2.25
N GLU A 152 11.89 16.01 -2.34
CA GLU A 152 12.49 16.88 -3.35
C GLU A 152 13.07 16.13 -4.57
N ARG A 153 12.95 14.79 -4.59
CA ARG A 153 13.49 13.98 -5.68
C ARG A 153 12.49 13.94 -6.85
N PRO A 154 12.92 14.21 -8.10
CA PRO A 154 12.05 14.03 -9.26
C PRO A 154 11.55 12.58 -9.39
N PRO A 155 10.27 12.36 -9.76
CA PRO A 155 9.76 11.02 -10.01
C PRO A 155 10.41 10.36 -11.22
N SER A 156 10.63 9.05 -11.13
CA SER A 156 11.03 8.22 -12.27
C SER A 156 10.47 6.82 -12.16
N MET A 157 9.81 6.36 -13.23
CA MET A 157 9.34 4.97 -13.35
C MET A 157 10.43 4.01 -13.84
N ALA A 158 11.66 4.49 -14.06
CA ALA A 158 12.77 3.64 -14.45
C ALA A 158 13.13 2.68 -13.31
N THR A 159 13.25 1.39 -13.61
CA THR A 159 13.48 0.34 -12.61
C THR A 159 14.68 0.63 -11.70
N GLN A 160 15.78 1.12 -12.26
CA GLN A 160 16.97 1.46 -11.48
C GLN A 160 16.73 2.61 -10.50
N GLU A 161 15.98 3.64 -10.93
CA GLU A 161 15.64 4.79 -10.09
C GLU A 161 14.70 4.42 -8.95
N LEU A 162 13.76 3.51 -9.21
CA LEU A 162 12.86 2.96 -8.19
C LEU A 162 13.65 2.19 -7.11
N LEU A 163 14.64 1.39 -7.52
CA LEU A 163 15.49 0.66 -6.58
C LEU A 163 16.32 1.62 -5.71
N VAL A 164 16.92 2.65 -6.32
CA VAL A 164 17.69 3.68 -5.60
C VAL A 164 16.80 4.44 -4.62
N ALA A 165 15.59 4.84 -5.03
CA ALA A 165 14.63 5.54 -4.17
C ALA A 165 14.24 4.70 -2.95
N ALA A 166 13.96 3.41 -3.15
CA ALA A 166 13.62 2.49 -2.07
C ALA A 166 14.79 2.26 -1.10
N GLN A 167 16.01 2.09 -1.61
CA GLN A 167 17.21 1.96 -0.77
C GLN A 167 17.43 3.21 0.10
N LEU A 168 17.21 4.41 -0.46
CA LEU A 168 17.30 5.65 0.30
C LEU A 168 16.25 5.73 1.42
N GLN A 169 15.00 5.41 1.13
CA GLN A 169 13.95 5.37 2.16
C GLN A 169 14.23 4.30 3.22
N ALA A 170 14.69 3.11 2.84
CA ALA A 170 14.99 2.03 3.77
C ALA A 170 16.10 2.46 4.75
N ARG A 171 17.19 3.03 4.23
CA ARG A 171 18.28 3.57 5.05
C ARG A 171 17.80 4.68 5.98
N TYR A 172 17.02 5.63 5.44
CA TYR A 172 16.45 6.72 6.22
C TYR A 172 15.59 6.20 7.38
N LEU A 173 14.62 5.34 7.09
CA LEU A 173 13.74 4.74 8.10
C LEU A 173 14.51 3.96 9.16
N ASN A 174 15.45 3.10 8.74
CA ASN A 174 16.21 2.28 9.66
C ASN A 174 17.12 3.12 10.56
N ALA A 175 17.69 4.21 10.04
CA ALA A 175 18.46 5.16 10.83
C ALA A 175 17.59 5.93 11.83
N SER A 176 16.44 6.46 11.39
CA SER A 176 15.49 7.18 12.26
C SER A 176 14.93 6.31 13.38
N MET A 177 14.64 5.04 13.09
CA MET A 177 14.08 4.09 14.05
C MET A 177 15.14 3.35 14.88
N ARG A 178 16.43 3.51 14.54
CA ARG A 178 17.57 2.80 15.14
C ARG A 178 17.41 1.26 15.17
N ARG A 179 16.67 0.72 14.19
CA ARG A 179 16.41 -0.71 14.00
C ARG A 179 15.93 -0.97 12.57
N THR A 180 15.94 -2.21 12.11
CA THR A 180 15.37 -2.57 10.81
C THR A 180 13.86 -2.52 10.86
N VAL A 181 13.26 -1.65 10.04
CA VAL A 181 11.80 -1.51 9.84
C VAL A 181 11.40 -1.55 8.38
N ALA A 182 12.35 -1.37 7.47
CA ALA A 182 12.16 -1.47 6.03
C ALA A 182 13.37 -2.16 5.39
N GLY A 183 13.13 -3.00 4.39
CA GLY A 183 14.20 -3.72 3.70
C GLY A 183 13.76 -5.02 3.05
N GLY A 184 14.70 -5.94 2.90
CA GLY A 184 14.44 -7.22 2.24
C GLY A 184 14.55 -7.04 0.74
N ARG A 185 13.45 -7.22 0.01
CA ARG A 185 13.39 -7.10 -1.45
C ARG A 185 12.39 -6.02 -1.84
N LEU A 186 12.62 -5.37 -2.98
CA LEU A 186 11.69 -4.40 -3.54
C LEU A 186 10.77 -5.11 -4.53
N LEU A 187 9.48 -5.11 -4.24
CA LEU A 187 8.45 -5.52 -5.21
C LEU A 187 7.96 -4.29 -5.98
N LEU A 188 7.75 -4.48 -7.28
CA LEU A 188 7.14 -3.53 -8.19
C LEU A 188 5.84 -4.13 -8.73
N GLY A 189 4.73 -3.46 -8.49
CA GLY A 189 3.49 -3.67 -9.22
C GLY A 189 3.39 -2.66 -10.35
N PHE A 190 3.07 -3.16 -11.54
CA PHE A 190 2.94 -2.36 -12.75
C PHE A 190 1.61 -2.67 -13.42
N LEU A 191 0.81 -1.62 -13.64
CA LEU A 191 -0.39 -1.68 -14.44
C LEU A 191 -0.25 -0.75 -15.65
N LYS A 192 -0.71 -1.23 -16.81
CA LYS A 192 -1.07 -0.45 -17.99
C LYS A 192 -2.30 -1.11 -18.62
N PRO A 193 -3.06 -0.45 -19.52
CA PRO A 193 -4.18 -1.09 -20.21
C PRO A 193 -3.83 -2.48 -20.75
N GLY A 194 -4.56 -3.50 -20.30
CA GLY A 194 -4.40 -4.91 -20.68
C GLY A 194 -3.24 -5.64 -19.99
N GLN A 195 -2.55 -5.05 -19.02
CA GLN A 195 -1.41 -5.68 -18.36
C GLN A 195 -1.36 -5.35 -16.86
N ALA A 196 -1.27 -6.40 -16.05
CA ALA A 196 -1.01 -6.34 -14.62
C ALA A 196 0.17 -7.26 -14.29
N VAL A 197 1.25 -6.71 -13.71
CA VAL A 197 2.50 -7.46 -13.46
C VAL A 197 3.02 -7.14 -12.07
N VAL A 198 3.50 -8.16 -11.36
CA VAL A 198 4.38 -8.01 -10.20
C VAL A 198 5.78 -8.46 -10.59
N LYS A 199 6.79 -7.64 -10.28
CA LYS A 199 8.20 -7.96 -10.45
C LYS A 199 8.94 -7.82 -9.13
N ASP A 200 9.87 -8.72 -8.90
CA ASP A 200 10.88 -8.57 -7.87
C ASP A 200 12.08 -7.83 -8.47
N LEU A 201 12.43 -6.67 -7.90
CA LEU A 201 13.52 -5.82 -8.39
C LEU A 201 14.86 -6.08 -7.69
N GLY A 202 14.90 -6.97 -6.71
CA GLY A 202 16.11 -7.29 -5.95
C GLY A 202 16.14 -6.69 -4.54
N PRO A 203 17.27 -6.88 -3.84
CA PRO A 203 17.42 -6.49 -2.44
C PRO A 203 17.57 -4.99 -2.23
N ILE A 204 17.10 -4.49 -1.08
CA ILE A 204 17.21 -3.08 -0.65
C ILE A 204 17.59 -2.92 0.81
#